data_AF-A0A6J8ATP4-F1
#
_entry.id   AF-A0A6J8ATP4-F1
#
_cell.length_a   1.000
_cell.length_b   1.000
_cell.length_c   1.000
_cell.angle_alpha   90.00
_cell.angle_beta   90.00
_cell.angle_gamma   90.00
#
_symmetry.space_group_name_H-M   'P 1'
#
loop_
_entity.id
_entity.type
_entity.pdbx_description
1 polymer ?
#
loop_
_entity_poly.entity_id
_entity_poly.type
_entity_poly.pdbx_seq_one_letter_code
_entity_poly.pdbx_strand_id
1 'polypeptide(L)'
;MENKTYFNKLRSLTKKKIQLEHHASNLKSYTDNNTIPKGLNIKLTPQTPGVKSTRFMKRWDDILFNCSFRLLQLLLSFSIYGYKQINSEINETFIKTPLSVTPEDMEVIQRRLSDIQRIHKQNFKAKQNKKFKRDRLNQQSSVLEEDQVLNMF
;
A
#
# COMPACT_ATOMS: atom_id res chain seq x y z
N MET A 1 -3.49 -36.30 6.98
CA MET A 1 -4.42 -35.16 7.09
C MET A 1 -3.73 -33.90 7.60
N GLU A 2 -2.85 -34.02 8.59
CA GLU A 2 -2.12 -32.90 9.22
C GLU A 2 -1.23 -32.09 8.26
N ASN A 3 -0.46 -32.73 7.38
CA ASN A 3 0.44 -32.02 6.45
C ASN A 3 -0.33 -31.07 5.51
N LYS A 4 -1.55 -31.43 5.11
CA LYS A 4 -2.44 -30.58 4.31
C LYS A 4 -2.95 -29.38 5.10
N THR A 5 -3.34 -29.59 6.36
CA THR A 5 -3.78 -28.51 7.26
C THR A 5 -2.66 -27.54 7.57
N TYR A 6 -1.46 -28.06 7.86
CA TYR A 6 -0.25 -27.29 8.10
C TYR A 6 0.13 -26.43 6.88
N PHE A 7 0.18 -27.03 5.68
CA PHE A 7 0.41 -26.30 4.44
C PHE A 7 -0.65 -25.22 4.20
N ASN A 8 -1.93 -25.51 4.43
CA ASN A 8 -3.01 -24.54 4.23
C ASN A 8 -2.88 -23.33 5.16
N LYS A 9 -2.46 -23.55 6.42
CA LYS A 9 -2.17 -22.48 7.37
C LYS A 9 -1.03 -21.60 6.87
N LEU A 10 0.12 -22.19 6.54
CA LEU A 10 1.29 -21.47 6.01
C LEU A 10 0.95 -20.72 4.71
N ARG A 11 0.15 -21.33 3.83
CA ARG A 11 -0.33 -20.70 2.59
C ARG A 11 -1.20 -19.48 2.88
N SER A 12 -2.12 -19.59 3.84
CA SER A 12 -2.98 -18.47 4.24
C SER A 12 -2.16 -17.30 4.79
N LEU A 13 -1.22 -17.58 5.71
CA LEU A 13 -0.32 -16.58 6.28
C LEU A 13 0.57 -15.95 5.20
N THR A 14 1.12 -16.76 4.30
CA THR A 14 1.94 -16.29 3.18
C THR A 14 1.15 -15.35 2.27
N LYS A 15 -0.11 -15.68 1.95
CA LYS A 15 -0.97 -14.79 1.17
C LYS A 15 -1.19 -13.44 1.86
N LYS A 16 -1.49 -13.44 3.16
CA LYS A 16 -1.65 -12.21 3.95
C LYS A 16 -0.35 -11.39 3.98
N LYS A 17 0.80 -12.04 4.17
CA LYS A 17 2.13 -11.41 4.12
C LYS A 17 2.35 -10.69 2.79
N ILE A 18 2.07 -11.35 1.67
CA ILE A 18 2.23 -10.77 0.32
C ILE A 18 1.31 -9.55 0.14
N GLN A 19 0.06 -9.63 0.61
CA GLN A 19 -0.89 -8.51 0.52
C GLN A 19 -0.40 -7.30 1.32
N LEU A 20 0.09 -7.50 2.55
CA LEU A 20 0.65 -6.43 3.37
C LEU A 20 1.94 -5.85 2.78
N GLU A 21 2.84 -6.69 2.28
CA GLU A 21 4.07 -6.26 1.61
C GLU A 21 3.75 -5.41 0.38
N HIS A 22 2.78 -5.83 -0.43
CA HIS A 22 2.33 -5.06 -1.59
C HIS A 22 1.70 -3.74 -1.17
N HIS A 23 0.81 -3.76 -0.17
CA HIS A 23 0.13 -2.56 0.29
C HIS A 23 1.14 -1.54 0.84
N ALA A 24 2.07 -1.97 1.71
CA ALA A 24 3.14 -1.14 2.23
C ALA A 24 4.04 -0.60 1.10
N SER A 25 4.43 -1.43 0.14
CA SER A 25 5.22 -0.99 -1.02
C SER A 25 4.51 0.11 -1.82
N ASN A 26 3.21 -0.03 -2.08
CA ASN A 26 2.43 1.02 -2.75
C ASN A 26 2.45 2.33 -1.95
N LEU A 27 2.08 2.28 -0.67
CA LEU A 27 2.01 3.47 0.19
C LEU A 27 3.38 4.14 0.32
N LYS A 28 4.45 3.35 0.37
CA LYS A 28 5.83 3.85 0.36
C LYS A 28 6.14 4.59 -0.94
N SER A 29 5.78 4.05 -2.11
CA SER A 29 5.97 4.76 -3.38
C SER A 29 5.26 6.12 -3.40
N TYR A 30 4.03 6.21 -2.88
CA TYR A 30 3.32 7.49 -2.74
C TYR A 30 4.04 8.46 -1.79
N THR A 31 4.51 7.95 -0.65
CA THR A 31 5.25 8.74 0.36
C THR A 31 6.56 9.28 -0.21
N ASP A 32 7.37 8.42 -0.85
CA ASP A 32 8.67 8.77 -1.44
C ASP A 32 8.55 9.83 -2.55
N ASN A 33 7.39 9.91 -3.21
CA ASN A 33 7.12 10.86 -4.31
C ASN A 33 6.28 12.07 -3.89
N ASN A 34 5.95 12.23 -2.60
CA ASN A 34 5.04 13.29 -2.11
C ASN A 34 3.70 13.34 -2.86
N THR A 35 3.18 12.17 -3.25
CA THR A 35 1.91 12.06 -3.98
C THR A 35 0.85 11.45 -3.07
N ILE A 36 -0.35 12.03 -3.04
CA ILE A 36 -1.49 11.46 -2.32
C ILE A 36 -2.28 10.54 -3.27
N PRO A 37 -2.54 9.27 -2.89
CA PRO A 37 -3.46 8.43 -3.65
C PRO A 37 -4.85 9.07 -3.72
N LYS A 38 -5.52 9.00 -4.89
CA LYS A 38 -6.84 9.65 -5.08
C LYS A 38 -7.85 9.34 -3.98
N GLY A 39 -7.93 8.08 -3.53
CA GLY A 39 -8.87 7.65 -2.49
C GLY A 39 -8.53 8.11 -1.07
N LEU A 40 -7.39 8.77 -0.87
CA LEU A 40 -6.96 9.32 0.42
C LEU A 40 -6.82 10.86 0.37
N ASN A 41 -7.03 11.45 -0.80
CA ASN A 41 -6.96 12.89 -0.97
C ASN A 41 -8.23 13.54 -0.41
N ILE A 42 -8.10 14.26 0.69
CA ILE A 42 -9.20 14.98 1.32
C ILE A 42 -9.48 16.20 0.46
N LYS A 43 -10.68 16.24 -0.11
CA LYS A 43 -11.15 17.37 -0.91
C LYS A 43 -12.32 18.01 -0.19
N LEU A 44 -12.06 19.14 0.45
CA LEU A 44 -13.06 19.93 1.13
C LEU A 44 -12.95 21.37 0.65
N THR A 45 -14.07 21.99 0.32
CA THR A 45 -14.12 23.42 -0.03
C THR A 45 -14.56 24.19 1.21
N PRO A 46 -13.85 25.25 1.60
CA PRO A 46 -14.21 26.04 2.77
C PRO A 46 -15.50 26.84 2.51
N GLN A 47 -16.46 26.77 3.43
CA GLN A 47 -17.71 27.54 3.38
C GLN A 47 -17.54 28.92 4.03
N THR A 48 -16.64 29.73 3.48
CA THR A 48 -16.31 31.06 4.02
C THR A 48 -16.05 32.07 2.90
N PRO A 49 -16.32 33.38 3.10
CA PRO A 49 -15.97 34.42 2.14
C PRO A 49 -14.48 34.41 1.74
N GLY A 50 -13.61 33.83 2.58
CA GLY A 50 -12.19 33.64 2.32
C GLY A 50 -11.86 32.81 1.07
N VAL A 51 -12.83 32.10 0.47
CA VAL A 51 -12.65 31.33 -0.78
C VAL A 51 -12.14 32.18 -1.96
N LYS A 52 -12.44 33.49 -1.97
CA LYS A 52 -11.94 34.41 -3.00
C LYS A 52 -10.48 34.82 -2.80
N SER A 53 -9.91 34.56 -1.61
CA SER A 53 -8.53 34.90 -1.29
C SER A 53 -7.62 33.75 -1.67
N THR A 54 -6.75 33.98 -2.65
CA THR A 54 -5.73 33.02 -3.11
C THR A 54 -4.82 32.56 -1.96
N ARG A 55 -4.43 33.49 -1.07
CA ARG A 55 -3.63 33.18 0.12
C ARG A 55 -4.36 32.24 1.08
N PHE A 56 -5.65 32.47 1.31
CA PHE A 56 -6.46 31.62 2.18
C PHE A 56 -6.61 30.22 1.60
N MET A 57 -6.99 30.13 0.32
CA MET A 57 -7.17 28.86 -0.39
C MET A 57 -5.88 28.04 -0.43
N LYS A 58 -4.75 28.67 -0.75
CA LYS A 58 -3.44 27.99 -0.70
C LYS A 58 -3.17 27.36 0.65
N ARG A 59 -3.39 28.10 1.74
CA ARG A 59 -3.16 27.60 3.10
C ARG A 59 -4.16 26.50 3.49
N TRP A 60 -5.39 26.61 3.01
CA TRP A 60 -6.41 25.58 3.19
C TRP A 60 -6.01 24.26 2.51
N ASP A 61 -5.61 24.33 1.25
CA ASP A 61 -5.16 23.18 0.47
C ASP A 61 -3.90 22.55 1.06
N ASP A 62 -2.94 23.37 1.53
CA ASP A 62 -1.76 22.90 2.25
C ASP A 62 -2.14 22.09 3.51
N ILE A 63 -3.14 22.54 4.27
CA ILE A 63 -3.64 21.82 5.46
C ILE A 63 -4.25 20.48 5.06
N LEU A 64 -5.13 20.46 4.05
CA LEU A 64 -5.77 19.23 3.58
C LEU A 64 -4.74 18.22 3.05
N PHE A 65 -3.78 18.70 2.26
CA PHE A 65 -2.68 17.88 1.75
C PHE A 65 -1.88 17.26 2.90
N ASN A 66 -1.48 18.06 3.89
CA ASN A 66 -0.73 17.58 5.05
C ASN A 66 -1.51 16.55 5.87
N CYS A 67 -2.81 16.76 6.07
CA CYS A 67 -3.69 15.79 6.73
C CYS A 67 -3.74 14.46 5.95
N SER A 68 -4.00 14.53 4.65
CA SER A 68 -3.97 13.35 3.76
C SER A 68 -2.62 12.63 3.77
N PHE A 69 -1.52 13.37 3.79
CA PHE A 69 -0.17 12.80 3.81
C PHE A 69 0.12 12.10 5.15
N ARG A 70 -0.30 12.69 6.27
CA ARG A 70 -0.16 12.04 7.59
C ARG A 70 -0.99 10.76 7.69
N LEU A 71 -2.19 10.73 7.10
CA LEU A 71 -2.99 9.51 7.01
C LEU A 71 -2.28 8.44 6.14
N LEU A 72 -1.62 8.84 5.06
CA LEU A 72 -0.82 7.94 4.22
C LEU A 72 0.32 7.29 5.03
N GLN A 73 1.05 8.09 5.80
CA GLN A 73 2.14 7.62 6.67
C GLN A 73 1.64 6.71 7.79
N LEU A 74 0.46 7.00 8.37
CA LEU A 74 -0.17 6.15 9.37
C LEU A 74 -0.49 4.75 8.79
N LEU A 75 -1.11 4.71 7.61
CA LEU A 75 -1.43 3.46 6.93
C LEU A 75 -0.17 2.66 6.56
N LEU A 76 0.89 3.35 6.13
CA LEU A 76 2.17 2.71 5.84
C LEU A 76 2.77 2.07 7.09
N SER A 77 2.80 2.81 8.20
CA SER A 77 3.32 2.34 9.48
C SER A 77 2.56 1.13 9.99
N PHE A 78 1.23 1.17 9.94
CA PHE A 78 0.37 0.04 10.31
C PHE A 78 0.60 -1.19 9.43
N SER A 79 0.76 -0.98 8.12
CA SER A 79 1.04 -2.07 7.16
C SER A 79 2.39 -2.74 7.42
N ILE A 80 3.43 -1.95 7.73
CA ILE A 80 4.76 -2.46 8.10
C ILE A 80 4.69 -3.25 9.42
N TYR A 81 3.97 -2.73 10.40
CA TYR A 81 3.76 -3.43 11.67
C TYR A 81 3.06 -4.78 11.46
N GLY A 82 1.95 -4.80 10.71
CA GLY A 82 1.23 -6.02 10.38
C GLY A 82 2.10 -7.02 9.61
N TYR A 83 2.95 -6.55 8.68
CA TYR A 83 3.89 -7.41 7.97
C TYR A 83 4.85 -8.10 8.94
N LYS A 84 5.43 -7.37 9.91
CA LYS A 84 6.33 -7.93 10.92
C LYS A 84 5.62 -8.98 11.78
N GLN A 85 4.39 -8.71 12.21
CA GLN A 85 3.57 -9.65 12.99
C GLN A 85 3.31 -10.95 12.22
N ILE A 86 2.84 -10.87 10.97
CA ILE A 86 2.61 -12.06 10.15
C ILE A 86 3.91 -12.82 9.87
N ASN A 87 5.02 -12.11 9.68
CA ASN A 87 6.31 -12.75 9.49
C ASN A 87 6.75 -13.54 10.74
N SER A 88 6.51 -12.99 11.93
CA SER A 88 6.72 -13.72 13.19
C SER A 88 5.83 -14.96 13.28
N GLU A 89 4.53 -14.83 12.98
CA GLU A 89 3.58 -15.95 13.02
C GLU A 89 3.95 -17.08 12.05
N ILE A 90 4.46 -16.73 10.85
CA ILE A 90 4.99 -17.71 9.90
C ILE A 90 6.20 -18.44 10.48
N ASN A 91 7.16 -17.71 11.05
CA ASN A 91 8.35 -18.31 11.66
C ASN A 91 8.00 -19.22 12.83
N GLU A 92 7.08 -18.79 13.70
CA GLU A 92 6.57 -19.62 14.80
C GLU A 92 5.86 -20.87 14.28
N THR A 93 5.11 -20.76 13.19
CA THR A 93 4.45 -21.92 12.55
C THR A 93 5.50 -22.89 12.01
N PHE A 94 6.60 -22.39 11.43
CA PHE A 94 7.75 -23.20 11.01
C PHE A 94 8.46 -23.89 12.18
N ILE A 95 8.59 -23.23 13.33
CA ILE A 95 9.17 -23.84 14.53
C ILE A 95 8.25 -24.94 15.09
N LYS A 96 6.94 -24.70 15.08
CA LYS A 96 5.91 -25.65 15.54
C LYS A 96 5.54 -26.67 14.44
N THR A 97 6.51 -27.07 13.62
CA THR A 97 6.30 -28.06 12.55
C THR A 97 5.81 -29.38 13.19
N PRO A 98 4.70 -29.97 12.71
CA PRO A 98 4.22 -31.25 13.21
C PRO A 98 5.26 -32.36 13.00
N LEU A 99 5.34 -33.31 13.94
CA LEU A 99 6.23 -34.47 13.85
C LEU A 99 5.98 -35.33 12.59
N SER A 100 4.77 -35.22 12.02
CA SER A 100 4.35 -35.91 10.79
C SER A 100 4.87 -35.27 9.49
N VAL A 101 5.55 -34.13 9.55
CA VAL A 101 6.12 -33.43 8.39
C VAL A 101 7.61 -33.76 8.30
N THR A 102 8.02 -34.41 7.20
CA THR A 102 9.43 -34.75 6.96
C THR A 102 10.21 -33.54 6.41
N PRO A 103 11.56 -33.58 6.42
CA PRO A 103 12.38 -32.58 5.73
C PRO A 103 12.04 -32.43 4.24
N GLU A 104 11.76 -33.53 3.53
CA GLU A 104 11.34 -33.49 2.13
C GLU A 104 10.00 -32.78 1.95
N ASP A 105 9.02 -33.05 2.82
CA ASP A 105 7.75 -32.33 2.83
C ASP A 105 7.95 -30.83 3.05
N MET A 106 8.87 -30.45 3.96
CA MET A 106 9.20 -29.06 4.22
C MET A 106 9.80 -28.36 3.00
N GLU A 107 10.70 -29.01 2.26
CA GLU A 107 11.23 -28.47 1.01
C GLU A 107 10.14 -28.25 -0.04
N VAL A 108 9.23 -29.22 -0.19
CA VAL A 108 8.11 -29.12 -1.13
C VAL A 108 7.18 -27.96 -0.74
N ILE A 109 6.89 -27.81 0.56
CA ILE A 109 6.10 -26.70 1.10
C ILE A 109 6.79 -25.38 0.79
N GLN A 110 8.08 -25.23 1.09
CA GLN A 110 8.84 -24.01 0.86
C GLN A 110 8.90 -23.62 -0.63
N ARG A 111 9.13 -24.60 -1.51
CA ARG A 111 9.08 -24.39 -2.97
C ARG A 111 7.71 -23.86 -3.41
N ARG A 112 6.62 -24.50 -2.98
CA ARG A 112 5.25 -24.07 -3.30
C ARG A 112 4.92 -22.67 -2.77
N LEU A 113 5.34 -22.33 -1.55
CA LEU A 113 5.13 -20.99 -0.99
C LEU A 113 5.93 -19.93 -1.77
N SER A 114 7.15 -20.26 -2.18
CA SER A 114 8.01 -19.38 -2.99
C SER A 114 7.41 -19.10 -4.38
N ASP A 115 6.86 -20.13 -5.03
CA ASP A 115 6.15 -19.96 -6.31
C ASP A 115 4.91 -19.06 -6.17
N ILE A 116 4.11 -19.26 -5.11
CA ILE A 116 2.97 -18.40 -4.81
C ILE A 116 3.44 -16.95 -4.62
N GLN A 117 4.50 -16.72 -3.85
CA GLN A 117 5.06 -15.38 -3.66
C GLN A 117 5.49 -14.75 -4.99
N ARG A 118 6.20 -15.50 -5.84
CA ARG A 118 6.68 -15.02 -7.14
C ARG A 118 5.53 -14.60 -8.06
N ILE A 119 4.53 -15.47 -8.24
CA ILE A 119 3.36 -15.20 -9.11
C ILE A 119 2.60 -13.97 -8.62
N HIS A 120 2.34 -13.88 -7.32
CA HIS A 120 1.62 -12.75 -6.77
C HIS A 120 2.42 -11.43 -6.90
N LYS A 121 3.73 -11.44 -6.61
CA LYS A 121 4.58 -10.23 -6.75
C LYS A 121 4.57 -9.66 -8.17
N GLN A 122 4.60 -10.52 -9.19
CA GLN A 122 4.52 -10.08 -10.59
C GLN A 122 3.19 -9.40 -10.92
N ASN A 123 2.07 -10.03 -10.54
CA ASN A 123 0.72 -9.49 -10.76
C ASN A 123 0.51 -8.14 -10.07
N PHE A 124 1.12 -7.98 -8.89
CA PHE A 124 0.98 -6.80 -8.06
C PHE A 124 1.80 -5.60 -8.54
N LYS A 125 3.02 -5.81 -9.06
CA LYS A 125 3.83 -4.73 -9.66
C LYS A 125 3.15 -4.09 -10.86
N ALA A 126 2.55 -4.89 -11.75
CA ALA A 126 1.84 -4.37 -12.91
C ALA A 126 0.65 -3.48 -12.51
N LYS A 127 -0.12 -3.89 -11.50
CA LYS A 127 -1.25 -3.10 -10.97
C LYS A 127 -0.79 -1.82 -10.28
N GLN A 128 0.29 -1.88 -9.50
CA GLN A 128 0.90 -0.74 -8.83
C GLN A 128 1.29 0.34 -9.85
N ASN A 129 2.05 -0.03 -10.88
CA ASN A 129 2.52 0.94 -11.89
C ASN A 129 1.37 1.62 -12.62
N LYS A 130 0.31 0.88 -12.97
CA LYS A 130 -0.88 1.47 -13.60
C LYS A 130 -1.57 2.47 -12.69
N LYS A 131 -1.76 2.14 -11.41
CA LYS A 131 -2.42 3.02 -10.43
C LYS A 131 -1.58 4.28 -10.17
N PHE A 132 -0.28 4.12 -9.98
CA PHE A 132 0.64 5.23 -9.72
C PHE A 132 0.74 6.16 -10.93
N LYS A 133 0.87 5.63 -12.16
CA LYS A 133 0.88 6.45 -13.38
C LYS A 133 -0.40 7.26 -13.53
N ARG A 134 -1.57 6.63 -13.31
CA ARG A 134 -2.85 7.33 -13.33
C ARG A 134 -2.86 8.46 -12.30
N ASP A 135 -2.50 8.19 -11.06
CA ASP A 135 -2.62 9.17 -9.98
C ASP A 135 -1.61 10.33 -10.15
N ARG A 136 -0.39 10.06 -10.66
CA ARG A 136 0.62 11.06 -11.00
C ARG A 136 0.19 11.97 -12.16
N LEU A 137 -0.37 11.39 -13.23
CA LEU A 137 -0.89 12.18 -14.36
C LEU A 137 -1.96 13.18 -13.91
N ASN A 138 -2.85 12.77 -12.99
CA ASN A 138 -3.90 13.65 -12.49
C ASN A 138 -3.37 14.79 -11.61
N GLN A 139 -2.31 14.57 -10.83
CA GLN A 139 -1.66 15.67 -10.09
C GLN A 139 -1.01 16.69 -11.03
N GLN A 140 -0.40 16.24 -12.13
CA GLN A 140 0.18 17.15 -13.12
C GLN A 140 -0.91 17.91 -13.90
N SER A 141 -2.01 17.25 -14.26
CA SER A 141 -3.15 17.90 -14.93
C SER A 141 -3.80 18.98 -14.05
N SER A 142 -3.96 18.75 -12.74
CA SER A 142 -4.53 19.79 -11.86
C SER A 142 -3.64 21.02 -11.74
N VAL A 143 -2.31 20.83 -11.75
CA VAL A 143 -1.35 21.97 -11.73
C VAL A 143 -1.43 22.76 -13.04
N LEU A 144 -1.57 22.09 -14.19
CA LEU A 144 -1.66 22.74 -15.50
C LEU A 144 -3.01 23.48 -15.71
N GLU A 145 -4.11 22.96 -15.17
CA GLU A 145 -5.41 23.65 -15.20
C GLU A 145 -5.41 24.91 -14.33
N GLU A 146 -4.74 24.89 -13.16
CA GLU A 146 -4.58 26.07 -12.30
C GLU A 146 -3.75 27.19 -12.97
N ASP A 147 -2.66 26.83 -13.67
CA ASP A 147 -1.81 27.79 -14.39
C ASP A 147 -2.49 28.41 -15.63
N GLN A 148 -3.43 27.70 -16.28
CA GLN A 148 -4.19 28.22 -17.42
C GLN A 148 -5.29 29.21 -17.01
N VAL A 149 -5.91 29.01 -15.85
CA VAL A 149 -6.90 29.96 -15.31
C VAL A 149 -6.22 31.26 -14.86
N LEU A 150 -4.98 31.20 -14.38
CA LEU A 150 -4.21 32.39 -13.98
C LEU A 150 -3.77 33.28 -15.17
N ASN A 151 -3.67 32.71 -16.38
CA ASN A 151 -3.25 33.43 -17.59
C ASN A 151 -4.41 33.98 -18.44
N MET A 152 -5.66 33.81 -17.99
CA MET A 152 -6.86 34.34 -18.66
C MET A 152 -7.46 35.57 -17.96
N PHE A 153 -6.78 36.14 -16.95
CA PHE A 153 -7.20 37.36 -16.26
C PHE A 153 -6.09 38.41 -16.26
#